data_AF-A0A0L0F865-F1
#
_entry.id   AF-A0A0L0F865-F1
#
_cell.length_a   1.000
_cell.length_b   1.000
_cell.length_c   1.000
_cell.angle_alpha   90.00
_cell.angle_beta   90.00
_cell.angle_gamma   90.00
#
_symmetry.space_group_name_H-M   'P 1'
#
loop_
_entity.id
_entity.type
_entity.pdbx_description
1 polymer ?
#
loop_
_entity_poly.entity_id
_entity_poly.type
_entity_poly.pdbx_seq_one_letter_code
_entity_poly.pdbx_strand_id
1 'polypeptide(L)'
;PFESVEYPVTDVAYPYFTLKRWAYYSVATDRHLFAFAVVQVNYAAVAFAYVVDLETKVKYDYSSMVPLGLGVDMAPSSVQGCTRYKGWSNEISACFDKDTKTWQISVDVQATNEDHGH
;
A
#
# COMPACT_ATOMS: atom_id res chain seq x y z
N PRO A 1 2.06 -28.57 -0.88
CA PRO A 1 2.14 -28.01 0.50
C PRO A 1 3.19 -26.90 0.55
N PHE A 2 2.76 -25.64 0.64
CA PHE A 2 3.69 -24.52 0.86
C PHE A 2 4.04 -24.48 2.35
N GLU A 3 5.30 -24.74 2.67
CA GLU A 3 5.84 -24.67 4.02
C GLU A 3 6.32 -23.23 4.28
N SER A 4 5.72 -22.56 5.27
CA SER A 4 6.09 -21.20 5.66
C SER A 4 7.41 -21.24 6.42
N VAL A 5 8.48 -20.72 5.80
CA VAL A 5 9.77 -20.55 6.46
C VAL A 5 9.70 -19.31 7.34
N GLU A 6 9.70 -19.50 8.66
CA GLU A 6 9.90 -18.41 9.62
C GLU A 6 11.38 -18.03 9.66
N TYR A 7 11.69 -16.77 9.36
CA TYR A 7 13.04 -16.24 9.52
C TYR A 7 13.23 -15.78 10.96
N PRO A 8 14.25 -16.28 11.68
CA PRO A 8 14.57 -15.74 13.00
C PRO A 8 14.99 -14.28 12.86
N VAL A 9 14.31 -13.39 13.57
CA VAL A 9 14.71 -11.98 13.67
C VAL A 9 16.03 -11.93 14.43
N THR A 10 17.15 -11.88 13.70
CA THR A 10 18.46 -11.71 14.32
C THR A 10 18.60 -10.27 14.79
N ASP A 11 18.83 -10.10 16.09
CA ASP A 11 19.19 -8.85 16.77
C ASP A 11 20.45 -8.24 16.13
N VAL A 12 20.28 -7.33 15.17
CA VAL A 12 21.34 -6.47 14.67
C VAL A 12 21.09 -5.07 15.24
N ALA A 13 22.04 -4.59 16.04
CA ALA A 13 22.00 -3.39 16.86
C ALA A 13 22.01 -2.05 16.07
N TYR A 14 21.24 -1.95 14.98
CA TYR A 14 20.83 -0.70 14.34
C TYR A 14 19.35 -0.77 13.83
N PRO A 15 18.34 -0.98 14.70
CA PRO A 15 16.97 -1.29 14.25
C PRO A 15 16.10 -0.07 13.94
N TYR A 16 16.52 1.16 14.27
CA TYR A 16 15.60 2.31 14.21
C TYR A 16 15.41 2.93 12.82
N PHE A 17 16.23 2.58 11.83
CA PHE A 17 16.25 3.28 10.54
C PHE A 17 16.25 2.41 9.29
N THR A 18 16.08 1.08 9.35
CA THR A 18 16.14 0.29 8.12
C THR A 18 15.29 -0.97 8.16
N LEU A 19 13.97 -0.79 8.19
CA LEU A 19 13.06 -1.80 7.64
C LEU A 19 12.18 -1.11 6.61
N LYS A 20 12.51 -1.36 5.33
CA LYS A 20 11.65 -0.99 4.21
C LYS A 20 10.49 -1.98 4.19
N ARG A 21 9.27 -1.49 4.41
CA ARG A 21 8.05 -2.30 4.34
C ARG A 21 7.21 -1.84 3.17
N TRP A 22 6.67 -2.81 2.44
CA TRP A 22 5.90 -2.58 1.21
C TRP A 22 4.63 -3.40 1.29
N ALA A 23 3.49 -2.75 1.12
CA ALA A 23 2.21 -3.40 0.92
C ALA A 23 1.71 -2.98 -0.45
N TYR A 24 1.62 -3.93 -1.38
CA TYR A 24 1.16 -3.70 -2.74
C TYR A 24 -0.10 -4.51 -2.98
N TYR A 25 -1.10 -3.86 -3.56
CA TYR A 25 -2.38 -4.46 -3.88
C TYR A 25 -2.79 -4.04 -5.28
N SER A 26 -3.33 -4.99 -6.03
CA SER A 26 -3.89 -4.75 -7.35
C SER A 26 -5.20 -5.50 -7.50
N VAL A 27 -6.19 -4.83 -8.06
CA VAL A 27 -7.50 -5.39 -8.42
C VAL A 27 -7.67 -5.19 -9.91
N ALA A 28 -7.79 -6.29 -10.65
CA ALA A 28 -8.11 -6.27 -12.07
C ALA A 28 -9.59 -6.58 -12.27
N THR A 29 -10.24 -5.78 -13.10
CA THR A 29 -11.60 -5.98 -13.59
C THR A 29 -11.56 -5.98 -15.12
N ASP A 30 -12.68 -6.32 -15.77
CA ASP A 30 -12.76 -6.35 -17.24
C ASP A 30 -12.47 -4.99 -17.89
N ARG A 31 -12.76 -3.90 -17.18
CA ARG A 31 -12.62 -2.52 -17.68
C ARG A 31 -11.48 -1.74 -17.03
N HIS A 32 -11.19 -2.00 -15.77
CA HIS A 32 -10.24 -1.21 -15.01
C HIS A 32 -9.19 -2.08 -14.34
N LEU A 33 -7.93 -1.64 -14.42
CA LEU A 33 -6.85 -2.11 -13.58
C LEU A 33 -6.60 -1.08 -12.49
N PHE A 34 -6.87 -1.44 -11.24
CA PHE A 34 -6.62 -0.60 -10.09
C PHE A 34 -5.47 -1.17 -9.27
N ALA A 35 -4.56 -0.33 -8.80
CA ALA A 35 -3.56 -0.76 -7.84
C ALA A 35 -3.14 0.39 -6.92
N PHE A 36 -2.64 0.02 -5.75
CA PHE A 36 -2.04 0.96 -4.82
C PHE A 36 -0.95 0.29 -4.02
N ALA A 37 -0.04 1.10 -3.49
CA ALA A 37 0.89 0.64 -2.50
C ALA A 37 1.07 1.66 -1.39
N VAL A 38 1.37 1.11 -0.21
CA VAL A 38 1.83 1.87 0.96
C VAL A 38 3.22 1.36 1.29
N VAL A 39 4.16 2.29 1.36
CA VAL A 39 5.58 2.03 1.49
C VAL A 39 6.10 2.81 2.67
N GLN A 40 6.67 2.13 3.66
CA GLN A 40 7.38 2.77 4.76
C GLN A 40 8.88 2.55 4.57
N VAL A 41 9.63 3.64 4.41
CA VAL A 41 11.08 3.63 4.21
C VAL A 41 11.71 4.61 5.18
N ASN A 42 12.47 4.07 6.14
CA ASN A 42 13.18 4.84 7.16
C ASN A 42 12.22 5.80 7.90
N TYR A 43 12.35 7.10 7.67
CA TYR A 43 11.55 8.16 8.26
C TYR A 43 10.45 8.69 7.33
N ALA A 44 10.23 8.10 6.16
CA ALA A 44 9.20 8.53 5.24
C ALA A 44 8.19 7.41 5.02
N ALA A 45 6.93 7.79 4.86
CA ALA A 45 5.95 6.88 4.29
C ALA A 45 5.40 7.49 3.00
N VAL A 46 5.34 6.66 1.98
CA VAL A 46 4.88 6.99 0.65
C VAL A 46 3.67 6.12 0.36
N ALA A 47 2.63 6.72 -0.18
CA ALA A 47 1.52 5.98 -0.71
C ALA A 47 1.25 6.43 -2.15
N PHE A 48 0.98 5.47 -3.02
CA PHE A 48 0.58 5.75 -4.38
C PHE A 48 -0.59 4.86 -4.75
N ALA A 49 -1.46 5.37 -5.61
CA ALA A 49 -2.60 4.64 -6.16
C ALA A 49 -2.78 5.03 -7.62
N TYR A 50 -3.23 4.10 -8.45
CA TYR A 50 -3.59 4.39 -9.82
C TYR A 50 -4.72 3.50 -10.29
N VAL A 51 -5.49 4.03 -11.25
CA VAL A 51 -6.47 3.29 -12.01
C VAL A 51 -6.24 3.52 -13.50
N VAL A 52 -6.22 2.43 -14.26
CA VAL A 52 -6.10 2.46 -15.72
C VAL A 52 -7.41 1.94 -16.30
N ASP A 53 -8.05 2.73 -17.15
CA ASP A 53 -9.15 2.27 -17.99
C ASP A 53 -8.55 1.50 -19.19
N LEU A 54 -8.89 0.22 -19.29
CA LEU A 54 -8.36 -0.70 -20.29
C LEU A 54 -8.95 -0.46 -21.69
N GLU A 55 -10.11 0.19 -21.81
CA GLU A 55 -10.73 0.55 -23.07
C GLU A 55 -10.11 1.84 -23.62
N THR A 56 -10.10 2.91 -22.81
CA THR A 56 -9.62 4.23 -23.23
C THR A 56 -8.10 4.39 -23.14
N LYS A 57 -7.43 3.49 -22.42
CA LYS A 57 -5.99 3.55 -22.08
C LYS A 57 -5.60 4.78 -21.27
N VAL A 58 -6.57 5.44 -20.63
CA VAL A 58 -6.33 6.58 -19.74
C VAL A 58 -5.94 6.08 -18.36
N LYS A 59 -4.88 6.65 -17.79
CA LYS A 59 -4.40 6.40 -16.44
C LYS A 59 -4.73 7.61 -15.56
N TYR A 60 -5.25 7.33 -14.38
CA TYR A 60 -5.33 8.28 -13.27
C TYR A 60 -4.39 7.81 -12.18
N ASP A 61 -3.56 8.69 -11.65
CA ASP A 61 -2.64 8.37 -10.56
C ASP A 61 -2.69 9.37 -9.42
N TYR A 62 -2.19 8.91 -8.28
CA TYR A 62 -2.09 9.63 -7.04
C TYR A 62 -0.79 9.20 -6.37
N SER A 63 -0.04 10.18 -5.86
CA SER A 63 1.16 9.95 -5.07
C SER A 63 1.20 10.94 -3.92
N SER A 64 1.56 10.45 -2.74
CA SER A 64 1.67 11.25 -1.54
C SER A 64 2.76 10.71 -0.64
N MET A 65 3.42 11.62 0.07
CA MET A 65 4.47 11.32 1.02
C MET A 65 4.22 12.09 2.31
N VAL A 66 4.26 11.38 3.43
CA VAL A 66 4.21 11.97 4.76
C VAL A 66 5.57 11.80 5.45
N PRO A 67 6.10 12.87 6.05
CA PRO A 67 7.30 12.77 6.86
C PRO A 67 7.01 12.01 8.15
N LEU A 68 8.07 11.42 8.71
CA LEU A 68 8.09 10.64 9.95
C LEU A 68 7.13 9.43 9.96
N GLY A 69 6.62 9.00 8.81
CA GLY A 69 5.62 7.94 8.71
C GLY A 69 4.34 8.22 9.50
N LEU A 70 4.05 9.50 9.78
CA LEU A 70 2.88 9.89 10.54
C LEU A 70 1.60 9.45 9.82
N GLY A 71 0.70 8.78 10.55
CA GLY A 71 -0.55 8.28 9.99
C GLY A 71 -0.42 6.98 9.19
N VAL A 72 0.72 6.26 9.30
CA VAL A 72 0.91 4.98 8.62
C VAL A 72 1.02 3.83 9.60
N ASP A 73 0.14 2.85 9.43
CA ASP A 73 0.16 1.57 10.11
C ASP A 73 0.31 0.48 9.04
N MET A 74 1.27 -0.43 9.21
CA MET A 74 1.52 -1.49 8.22
C MET A 74 1.21 -2.84 8.81
N ALA A 75 0.41 -3.61 8.08
CA ALA A 75 0.10 -4.98 8.44
C ALA A 75 1.38 -5.80 8.64
N PRO A 76 1.48 -6.66 9.67
CA PRO A 76 2.61 -7.55 9.86
C PRO A 76 2.77 -8.58 8.74
N SER A 77 1.69 -8.93 8.04
CA SER A 77 1.76 -9.74 6.83
C SER A 77 0.57 -9.45 5.90
N SER A 78 0.65 -9.95 4.67
CA SER A 78 -0.45 -9.87 3.70
C SER A 78 -1.67 -10.70 4.08
N VAL A 79 -1.71 -11.44 5.19
CA VAL A 79 -2.92 -12.18 5.60
C VAL A 79 -3.24 -11.95 7.07
N GLN A 80 -2.70 -10.87 7.64
CA GLN A 80 -2.89 -10.52 9.03
C GLN A 80 -2.79 -9.03 9.25
N GLY A 81 -3.86 -8.46 9.80
CA GLY A 81 -3.93 -7.06 10.19
C GLY A 81 -4.37 -6.15 9.05
N CYS A 82 -4.11 -4.85 9.24
CA CYS A 82 -4.51 -3.80 8.33
C CYS A 82 -3.30 -2.95 7.99
N THR A 83 -3.13 -2.64 6.71
CA THR A 83 -2.29 -1.52 6.29
C THR A 83 -3.19 -0.31 6.14
N ARG A 84 -2.84 0.80 6.81
CA ARG A 84 -3.55 2.07 6.75
C ARG A 84 -2.57 3.21 6.49
N TYR A 85 -2.99 4.14 5.67
CA TYR A 85 -2.30 5.37 5.35
C TYR A 85 -3.30 6.51 5.47
N LYS A 86 -3.01 7.49 6.34
CA LYS A 86 -3.82 8.67 6.55
C LYS A 86 -2.97 9.92 6.29
N GLY A 87 -3.22 10.57 5.17
CA GLY A 87 -2.69 11.90 4.91
C GLY A 87 -3.58 12.99 5.49
N TRP A 88 -3.46 14.20 4.95
CA TRP A 88 -4.25 15.34 5.43
C TRP A 88 -5.74 15.25 5.06
N SER A 89 -6.03 14.84 3.82
CA SER A 89 -7.39 14.73 3.27
C SER A 89 -7.57 13.48 2.43
N ASN A 90 -6.78 12.44 2.69
CA ASN A 90 -6.71 11.23 1.89
C ASN A 90 -6.50 10.03 2.80
N GLU A 91 -7.10 8.90 2.44
CA GLU A 91 -7.03 7.69 3.23
C GLU A 91 -6.93 6.45 2.33
N ILE A 92 -6.02 5.55 2.66
CA ILE A 92 -5.87 4.26 1.99
C ILE A 92 -5.84 3.20 3.07
N SER A 93 -6.69 2.18 2.95
CA SER A 93 -6.73 1.07 3.89
C SER A 93 -6.90 -0.26 3.16
N ALA A 94 -6.20 -1.27 3.66
CA ALA A 94 -6.27 -2.65 3.21
C ALA A 94 -6.22 -3.57 4.41
N CYS A 95 -7.33 -4.19 4.73
CA CYS A 95 -7.47 -5.12 5.85
C CYS A 95 -7.76 -6.53 5.32
N PHE A 96 -7.05 -7.52 5.86
CA PHE A 96 -7.38 -8.91 5.61
C PHE A 96 -8.23 -9.45 6.77
N ASP A 97 -9.45 -9.88 6.45
CA ASP A 97 -10.32 -10.58 7.38
C ASP A 97 -9.98 -12.08 7.34
N LYS A 98 -9.50 -12.61 8.46
CA LYS A 98 -9.08 -14.01 8.59
C LYS A 98 -10.25 -14.99 8.60
N ASP A 99 -11.42 -14.56 9.08
CA ASP A 99 -12.59 -15.42 9.24
C ASP A 99 -13.28 -15.62 7.90
N THR A 100 -13.49 -14.52 7.16
CA THR A 100 -14.11 -14.56 5.83
C THR A 100 -13.11 -14.84 4.72
N LYS A 101 -11.81 -14.74 4.99
CA LYS A 101 -10.70 -14.82 4.01
C LYS A 101 -10.86 -13.79 2.88
N THR A 102 -11.37 -12.61 3.22
CA THR A 102 -11.61 -11.53 2.26
C THR A 102 -10.73 -10.31 2.53
N TRP A 103 -10.46 -9.59 1.45
CA TRP A 103 -9.78 -8.30 1.50
C TRP A 103 -10.81 -7.18 1.55
N GLN A 104 -10.71 -6.34 2.57
CA GLN A 104 -11.46 -5.09 2.66
C GLN A 104 -10.51 -3.95 2.29
N ILE A 105 -10.71 -3.39 1.10
CA ILE A 105 -9.88 -2.33 0.53
C ILE A 105 -10.73 -1.08 0.39
N SER A 106 -10.27 0.04 0.94
CA SER A 106 -10.89 1.36 0.78
C SER A 106 -9.81 2.39 0.45
N VAL A 107 -9.99 3.10 -0.66
CA VAL A 107 -9.05 4.10 -1.18
C VAL A 107 -9.84 5.36 -1.51
N ASP A 108 -9.60 6.41 -0.71
CA ASP A 108 -10.18 7.74 -0.87
C ASP A 108 -9.04 8.73 -1.14
N VAL A 109 -8.83 9.01 -2.43
CA VAL A 109 -7.77 9.88 -2.93
C VAL A 109 -8.28 10.68 -4.13
N GLN A 110 -7.75 11.88 -4.31
CA GLN A 110 -7.98 12.68 -5.52
C GLN A 110 -6.93 12.27 -6.56
N ALA A 111 -7.31 11.37 -7.47
CA ALA A 111 -6.45 10.94 -8.56
C ALA A 111 -6.56 11.90 -9.76
N THR A 112 -5.45 12.24 -10.38
CA THR A 112 -5.39 13.12 -11.55
C THR A 112 -4.95 12.31 -12.77
N ASN A 113 -5.35 12.73 -13.97
CA ASN A 113 -4.86 12.20 -15.23
C ASN A 113 -3.73 13.06 -15.83
N GLU A 114 -3.17 13.97 -15.02
CA GLU A 114 -2.03 14.76 -15.43
C GLU A 114 -0.84 13.81 -15.49
N ASP A 115 -0.30 13.64 -16.70
CA ASP A 115 0.93 12.88 -16.87
C ASP A 115 2.04 13.70 -16.19
N HIS A 116 2.34 13.35 -14.93
CA HIS A 116 3.50 13.86 -14.22
C HIS A 116 4.73 13.29 -14.93
N GLY A 117 5.09 13.90 -16.07
CA GLY A 117 6.25 13.56 -16.87
C GLY A 117 7.48 13.53 -15.98
N HIS A 118 8.04 12.34 -15.82
CA HIS A 118 9.37 12.13 -15.25
C HIS A 118 10.43 12.49 -16.27
#